data_AF-L8M425-F1
#
_entry.id   AF-L8M425-F1
#
_cell.length_a   1.000
_cell.length_b   1.000
_cell.length_c   1.000
_cell.angle_alpha   90.00
_cell.angle_beta   90.00
_cell.angle_gamma   90.00
#
_symmetry.space_group_name_H-M   'P 1'
#
loop_
_entity.id
_entity.type
_entity.pdbx_description
1 polymer ?
#
loop_
_entity_poly.entity_id
_entity_poly.type
_entity_poly.pdbx_seq_one_letter_code
_entity_poly.pdbx_strand_id
1 'polypeptide(L)'
;MLRPITRDKFEQLIPTIATSAQYAHYWGEWKDLLNRLLISVVALVVVFLLGLALGQSAEGLVLLIAVISGLYWLWGPVYWASIRNRTIRRFRYSGFWQGQVLDVFVTEELISEEESFNEQGELIIVENRERRINLIVGDQTGFQMTIQAPLQRLHQMIKTGQVAELLVMSNRPDLSTIDKVSDVYLPGQNLWVGKYPWLQRDVFVEVSRELGKYSRSRYSRY
;
A
#
# COMPACT_ATOMS: atom_id res chain seq x y z
N MET A 1 -8.65 14.58 -15.73
CA MET A 1 -7.56 14.89 -16.68
C MET A 1 -6.46 13.87 -16.49
N LEU A 2 -6.14 13.12 -17.54
CA LEU A 2 -5.09 12.12 -17.56
C LEU A 2 -3.86 12.64 -18.31
N ARG A 3 -2.67 12.50 -17.73
CA ARG A 3 -1.40 12.84 -18.36
C ARG A 3 -0.50 11.61 -18.37
N PRO A 4 -0.06 11.09 -19.53
CA PRO A 4 0.83 9.94 -19.56
C PRO A 4 2.15 10.28 -18.87
N ILE A 5 2.71 9.32 -18.12
CA ILE A 5 4.01 9.44 -17.46
C ILE A 5 4.99 8.50 -18.17
N THR A 6 6.23 8.95 -18.33
CA THR A 6 7.31 8.13 -18.89
C THR A 6 7.63 6.93 -18.00
N ARG A 7 8.20 5.88 -18.60
CA ARG A 7 8.59 4.69 -17.87
C ARG A 7 9.56 5.01 -16.73
N ASP A 8 10.54 5.87 -16.96
CA ASP A 8 11.53 6.24 -15.94
C ASP A 8 10.89 6.93 -14.74
N LYS A 9 9.92 7.83 -14.98
CA LYS A 9 9.19 8.50 -13.90
C LYS A 9 8.27 7.54 -13.16
N PHE A 10 7.64 6.60 -13.85
CA PHE A 10 6.89 5.53 -13.19
C PHE A 10 7.76 4.72 -12.22
N GLU A 11 8.99 4.38 -12.61
CA GLU A 11 9.90 3.61 -11.76
C GLU A 11 10.43 4.40 -10.55
N GLN A 12 10.44 5.73 -10.62
CA GLN A 12 10.69 6.61 -9.47
C GLN A 12 9.46 6.73 -8.54
N LEU A 13 8.25 6.65 -9.10
CA LEU A 13 7.01 6.75 -8.33
C LEU A 13 6.64 5.44 -7.63
N ILE A 14 6.94 4.29 -8.23
CA ILE A 14 6.69 2.97 -7.63
C ILE A 14 8.03 2.38 -7.17
N PRO A 15 8.32 2.38 -5.86
CA PRO A 15 9.64 2.04 -5.34
C PRO A 15 9.95 0.55 -5.50
N THR A 16 11.20 0.21 -5.83
CA THR A 16 11.66 -1.20 -5.95
C THR A 16 11.71 -1.88 -4.58
N ILE A 17 12.16 -1.13 -3.57
CA ILE A 17 12.31 -1.57 -2.18
C ILE A 17 11.22 -0.87 -1.36
N ALA A 18 10.83 -1.49 -0.24
CA ALA A 18 9.85 -0.92 0.67
C ALA A 18 10.17 0.53 1.09
N THR A 19 9.18 1.41 1.02
CA THR A 19 9.25 2.73 1.67
C THR A 19 8.92 2.63 3.15
N SER A 20 9.17 3.70 3.92
CA SER A 20 8.77 3.78 5.32
C SER A 20 7.26 3.56 5.53
N ALA A 21 6.42 4.11 4.65
CA ALA A 21 4.97 3.89 4.70
C ALA A 21 4.58 2.44 4.43
N GLN A 22 5.26 1.77 3.50
CA GLN A 22 5.02 0.36 3.17
C GLN A 22 5.52 -0.57 4.28
N TYR A 23 6.68 -0.24 4.85
CA TYR A 23 7.20 -0.94 6.03
C TYR A 23 6.23 -0.82 7.19
N ALA A 24 5.74 0.37 7.52
CA ALA A 24 4.76 0.57 8.58
C ALA A 24 3.46 -0.21 8.33
N HIS A 25 2.99 -0.28 7.07
CA HIS A 25 1.83 -1.08 6.70
C HIS A 25 2.03 -2.58 6.98
N TYR A 26 3.20 -3.14 6.63
CA TYR A 26 3.51 -4.55 6.88
C TYR A 26 3.97 -4.83 8.31
N TRP A 27 4.46 -3.82 9.03
CA TRP A 27 4.79 -3.95 10.44
C TRP A 27 3.56 -4.32 11.26
N GLY A 28 2.40 -3.77 10.92
CA GLY A 28 1.12 -4.22 11.47
C GLY A 28 1.01 -4.02 12.99
N GLU A 29 0.27 -4.92 13.64
CA GLU A 29 0.01 -4.88 15.08
C GLU A 29 1.09 -5.63 15.88
N TRP A 30 1.05 -5.49 17.22
CA TRP A 30 1.94 -6.21 18.11
C TRP A 30 1.88 -7.74 17.92
N LYS A 31 0.69 -8.27 17.62
CA LYS A 31 0.47 -9.69 17.29
C LYS A 31 1.28 -10.12 16.07
N ASP A 32 1.36 -9.29 15.02
CA ASP A 32 2.13 -9.59 13.82
C ASP A 32 3.64 -9.64 14.11
N LEU A 33 4.13 -8.74 14.96
CA LEU A 33 5.51 -8.78 15.42
C LEU A 33 5.81 -10.07 16.19
N LEU A 34 4.95 -10.44 17.15
CA LEU A 34 5.10 -11.68 17.90
C LEU A 34 5.11 -12.90 16.98
N ASN A 35 4.18 -12.98 16.02
CA ASN A 35 4.14 -14.06 15.04
C ASN A 35 5.44 -14.15 14.23
N ARG A 36 5.99 -13.03 13.77
CA ARG A 36 7.27 -13.02 13.05
C ARG A 36 8.46 -13.39 13.94
N LEU A 37 8.47 -12.99 15.20
CA LEU A 37 9.50 -13.40 16.16
C LEU A 37 9.44 -14.91 16.41
N LEU A 38 8.24 -15.48 16.59
CA LEU A 38 8.04 -16.92 16.71
C LEU A 38 8.54 -17.67 15.47
N ILE A 39 8.19 -17.18 14.27
CA ILE A 39 8.72 -17.75 13.02
C ILE A 39 10.24 -17.68 12.99
N SER A 40 10.85 -16.57 13.42
CA SER A 40 12.31 -16.40 13.47
C SER A 40 12.96 -17.41 14.42
N VAL A 41 12.36 -17.64 15.60
CA VAL A 41 12.83 -18.64 16.58
C VAL A 41 12.71 -20.05 16.03
N VAL A 42 11.56 -20.42 15.46
CA VAL A 42 11.35 -21.74 14.85
C VAL A 42 12.34 -21.98 13.72
N ALA A 43 12.56 -20.97 12.86
CA ALA A 43 13.54 -21.06 11.78
C ALA A 43 14.97 -21.26 12.31
N LEU A 44 15.36 -20.57 13.38
CA LEU A 44 16.66 -20.78 14.04
C LEU A 44 16.81 -22.21 14.57
N VAL A 45 15.76 -22.79 15.18
CA VAL A 45 15.77 -24.18 15.65
C VAL A 45 15.97 -25.15 14.48
N VAL A 46 15.28 -24.93 13.36
CA VAL A 46 15.44 -25.75 12.15
C VAL A 46 16.87 -25.65 11.60
N VAL A 47 17.41 -24.44 11.49
CA VAL A 47 18.79 -24.21 11.02
C VAL A 47 19.82 -24.86 11.95
N PHE A 48 19.60 -24.79 13.27
CA PHE A 48 20.44 -25.45 14.25
C PHE A 48 20.44 -26.97 14.08
N LEU A 49 19.26 -27.59 13.94
CA LEU A 49 19.14 -29.04 13.71
C LEU A 49 19.80 -29.47 12.39
N LEU A 50 19.67 -28.68 11.33
CA LEU A 50 20.38 -28.91 10.06
C LEU A 50 21.90 -28.81 10.24
N GLY A 51 22.38 -27.86 11.03
CA GLY A 51 23.80 -27.72 11.36
C GLY A 51 24.37 -28.95 12.06
N LEU A 52 23.61 -29.54 13.01
CA LEU A 52 24.00 -30.80 13.65
C LEU A 52 24.11 -31.96 12.66
N ALA A 53 23.26 -31.99 11.62
CA ALA A 53 23.27 -33.05 10.61
C ALA A 53 24.39 -32.89 9.56
N LEU A 54 24.74 -31.65 9.20
CA LEU A 54 25.72 -31.32 8.15
C LEU A 54 27.19 -31.33 8.64
N GLY A 55 27.41 -31.27 9.96
CA GLY A 55 28.74 -31.30 10.57
C GLY A 55 29.57 -30.02 10.35
N GLN A 56 30.85 -30.07 10.77
CA GLN A 56 31.73 -28.89 10.86
C GLN A 56 32.02 -28.22 9.50
N SER A 57 31.94 -28.97 8.40
CA SER A 57 32.16 -28.45 7.04
C SER A 57 31.14 -27.39 6.59
N ALA A 58 29.99 -27.28 7.26
CA ALA A 58 28.92 -26.36 6.90
C ALA A 58 28.74 -25.18 7.88
N GLU A 59 29.58 -25.05 8.92
CA GLU A 59 29.38 -24.08 10.02
C GLU A 59 29.20 -22.63 9.53
N GLY A 60 30.04 -22.18 8.59
CA GLY A 60 29.93 -20.82 8.05
C GLY A 60 28.62 -20.56 7.32
N LEU A 61 28.14 -21.55 6.55
CA LEU A 61 26.87 -21.46 5.82
C LEU A 61 25.68 -21.52 6.79
N VAL A 62 25.74 -22.40 7.78
CA VAL A 62 24.73 -22.51 8.85
C VAL A 62 24.61 -21.20 9.62
N LEU A 63 25.74 -20.56 9.98
CA LEU A 63 25.75 -19.26 10.64
C LEU A 63 25.07 -18.18 9.80
N LEU A 64 25.38 -18.10 8.50
CA LEU A 64 24.78 -17.13 7.60
C LEU A 64 23.27 -17.31 7.52
N ILE A 65 22.80 -18.54 7.32
CA ILE A 65 21.36 -18.85 7.26
C ILE A 65 20.70 -18.58 8.63
N ALA A 66 21.40 -18.84 9.73
CA ALA A 66 20.89 -18.55 11.07
C ALA A 66 20.69 -17.04 11.27
N VAL A 67 21.65 -16.20 10.86
CA VAL A 67 21.52 -14.73 10.92
C VAL A 67 20.34 -14.25 10.08
N ILE A 68 20.22 -14.71 8.83
CA ILE A 68 19.11 -14.33 7.95
C ILE A 68 17.77 -14.77 8.56
N SER A 69 17.67 -16.01 9.02
CA SER A 69 16.45 -16.56 9.63
C SER A 69 16.07 -15.86 10.93
N GLY A 70 17.04 -15.62 11.81
CA GLY A 70 16.84 -14.95 13.10
C GLY A 70 16.44 -13.48 12.96
N LEU A 71 16.82 -12.82 11.87
CA LEU A 71 16.43 -11.45 11.55
C LEU A 71 15.16 -11.35 10.69
N TYR A 72 14.44 -12.46 10.44
CA TYR A 72 13.21 -12.46 9.63
C TYR A 72 12.16 -11.45 10.10
N TRP A 73 12.03 -11.27 11.41
CA TRP A 73 11.12 -10.26 11.98
C TRP A 73 11.40 -8.84 11.50
N LEU A 74 12.66 -8.53 11.15
CA LEU A 74 13.09 -7.20 10.69
C LEU A 74 12.98 -7.06 9.17
N TRP A 75 13.51 -8.00 8.39
CA TRP A 75 13.53 -7.87 6.92
C TRP A 75 12.27 -8.41 6.24
N GLY A 76 11.47 -9.24 6.92
CA GLY A 76 10.22 -9.81 6.38
C GLY A 76 9.25 -8.75 5.84
N PRO A 77 8.93 -7.68 6.60
CA PRO A 77 8.09 -6.59 6.09
C PRO A 77 8.63 -5.94 4.81
N VAL A 78 9.95 -5.75 4.71
CA VAL A 78 10.60 -5.21 3.51
C VAL A 78 10.41 -6.15 2.32
N TYR A 79 10.60 -7.46 2.55
CA TYR A 79 10.44 -8.48 1.51
C TYR A 79 9.01 -8.52 0.94
N TRP A 80 8.00 -8.57 1.81
CA TRP A 80 6.60 -8.62 1.39
C TRP A 80 6.15 -7.35 0.67
N ALA A 81 6.57 -6.17 1.15
CA ALA A 81 6.35 -4.91 0.45
C ALA A 81 7.02 -4.89 -0.93
N SER A 82 8.25 -5.40 -1.04
CA SER A 82 8.99 -5.43 -2.30
C SER A 82 8.36 -6.38 -3.33
N ILE A 83 7.90 -7.56 -2.90
CA ILE A 83 7.11 -8.46 -3.76
C ILE A 83 5.88 -7.72 -4.28
N ARG A 84 5.13 -7.08 -3.38
CA ARG A 84 3.91 -6.38 -3.73
C ARG A 84 4.18 -5.26 -4.73
N ASN A 85 5.23 -4.46 -4.54
CA ASN A 85 5.63 -3.42 -5.49
C ASN A 85 5.97 -4.01 -6.87
N ARG A 86 6.68 -5.15 -6.92
CA ARG A 86 7.00 -5.84 -8.18
C ARG A 86 5.75 -6.25 -8.96
N THR A 87 4.66 -6.62 -8.28
CA THR A 87 3.39 -6.96 -8.96
C THR A 87 2.80 -5.79 -9.74
N ILE A 88 3.01 -4.55 -9.28
CA ILE A 88 2.56 -3.36 -9.97
C ILE A 88 3.57 -2.87 -11.01
N ARG A 89 4.86 -3.01 -10.77
CA ARG A 89 5.91 -2.59 -11.72
C ARG A 89 5.84 -3.32 -13.08
N ARG A 90 5.07 -4.42 -13.18
CA ARG A 90 4.83 -5.16 -14.42
C ARG A 90 4.00 -4.40 -15.46
N PHE A 91 3.18 -3.43 -15.05
CA PHE A 91 2.40 -2.62 -16.00
C PHE A 91 3.33 -1.76 -16.83
N ARG A 92 3.12 -1.72 -18.16
CA ARG A 92 4.03 -1.05 -19.10
C ARG A 92 3.79 0.45 -19.18
N TYR A 93 2.53 0.86 -19.04
CA TYR A 93 2.10 2.24 -19.20
C TYR A 93 1.48 2.75 -17.91
N SER A 94 1.67 4.04 -17.66
CA SER A 94 1.10 4.71 -16.50
C SER A 94 0.76 6.15 -16.83
N GLY A 95 -0.16 6.72 -16.06
CA GLY A 95 -0.57 8.10 -16.21
C GLY A 95 -0.85 8.75 -14.87
N PHE A 96 -0.52 10.03 -14.78
CA PHE A 96 -0.94 10.91 -13.71
C PHE A 96 -2.40 11.27 -13.97
N TRP A 97 -3.29 10.86 -13.08
CA TRP A 97 -4.69 11.22 -13.17
C TRP A 97 -5.03 12.26 -12.11
N GLN A 98 -5.75 13.30 -12.54
CA GLN A 98 -6.26 14.36 -11.70
C GLN A 98 -7.77 14.52 -11.94
N GLY A 99 -8.55 14.43 -10.89
CA GLY A 99 -9.99 14.65 -10.91
C GLY A 99 -10.47 15.32 -9.63
N GLN A 100 -11.71 15.02 -9.24
CA GLN A 100 -12.33 15.55 -8.04
C GLN A 100 -12.99 14.43 -7.25
N VAL A 101 -13.10 14.65 -5.94
CA VAL A 101 -13.93 13.85 -5.05
C VAL A 101 -15.39 14.12 -5.40
N LEU A 102 -16.08 13.08 -5.87
CA LEU A 102 -17.50 13.14 -6.21
C LEU A 102 -18.36 12.83 -5.00
N ASP A 103 -17.98 11.81 -4.22
CA ASP A 103 -18.72 11.35 -3.05
C ASP A 103 -17.81 10.67 -2.02
N VAL A 104 -18.25 10.65 -0.77
CA VAL A 104 -17.54 10.07 0.36
C VAL A 104 -18.55 9.42 1.31
N PHE A 105 -18.39 8.12 1.55
CA PHE A 105 -19.25 7.39 2.48
C PHE A 105 -18.46 6.34 3.27
N VAL A 106 -19.02 5.91 4.41
CA VAL A 106 -18.41 4.91 5.29
C VAL A 106 -19.21 3.62 5.20
N THR A 107 -18.52 2.50 5.06
CA THR A 107 -19.11 1.15 5.13
C THR A 107 -18.50 0.38 6.29
N GLU A 108 -19.25 -0.59 6.81
CA GLU A 108 -18.71 -1.62 7.69
C GLU A 108 -18.42 -2.85 6.84
N GLU A 109 -17.18 -3.35 6.89
CA GLU A 109 -16.79 -4.58 6.22
C GLU A 109 -16.43 -5.61 7.29
N LEU A 110 -17.01 -6.80 7.16
CA LEU A 110 -16.76 -7.91 8.08
C LEU A 110 -15.39 -8.50 7.75
N ILE A 111 -14.42 -8.33 8.66
CA ILE A 111 -13.02 -8.77 8.46
C ILE A 111 -12.86 -10.24 8.83
N SER A 112 -13.40 -10.65 9.98
CA SER A 112 -13.33 -12.02 10.47
C SER A 112 -14.52 -12.33 11.37
N GLU A 113 -14.96 -13.58 11.34
CA GLU A 113 -15.82 -14.17 12.37
C GLU A 113 -14.89 -15.02 13.24
N GLU A 114 -14.76 -14.66 14.52
CA GLU A 114 -14.01 -15.46 15.49
C GLU A 114 -15.00 -16.15 16.42
N GLU A 115 -14.96 -17.48 16.46
CA GLU A 115 -15.65 -18.25 17.50
C GLU A 115 -14.86 -18.09 18.81
N SER A 116 -15.42 -17.33 19.75
CA SER A 116 -14.89 -17.14 21.10
C SER A 116 -15.81 -17.78 22.12
N PHE A 117 -15.38 -17.93 23.37
CA PHE A 117 -16.23 -18.36 24.47
C PHE A 117 -16.54 -17.17 25.40
N ASN A 118 -17.77 -17.08 25.92
CA ASN A 118 -18.10 -16.10 26.96
C ASN A 118 -17.57 -16.56 28.34
N GLU A 119 -17.70 -15.72 29.38
CA GLU A 119 -17.27 -16.04 30.74
C GLU A 119 -18.00 -17.27 31.33
N GLN A 120 -19.13 -17.67 30.73
CA GLN A 120 -19.88 -18.87 31.09
C GLN A 120 -19.49 -20.11 30.26
N GLY A 121 -18.53 -20.01 29.33
CA GLY A 121 -18.07 -21.12 28.50
C GLY A 121 -18.96 -21.46 27.30
N GLU A 122 -19.87 -20.58 26.91
CA GLU A 122 -20.71 -20.73 25.71
C GLU A 122 -20.01 -20.14 24.49
N LEU A 123 -20.10 -20.85 23.36
CA LEU A 123 -19.54 -20.41 22.09
C LEU A 123 -20.33 -19.19 21.57
N ILE A 124 -19.64 -18.07 21.38
CA ILE A 124 -20.14 -16.84 20.79
C ILE A 124 -19.37 -16.52 19.50
N ILE A 125 -20.09 -16.08 18.48
CA ILE A 125 -19.47 -15.59 17.24
C ILE A 125 -19.21 -14.10 17.42
N VAL A 126 -17.93 -13.72 17.47
CA VAL A 126 -17.50 -12.32 17.53
C VAL A 126 -17.19 -11.86 16.11
N GLU A 127 -18.07 -11.02 15.56
CA GLU A 127 -17.85 -10.40 14.26
C GLU A 127 -16.89 -9.20 14.40
N ASN A 128 -15.69 -9.33 13.85
CA ASN A 128 -14.74 -8.23 13.77
C ASN A 128 -15.07 -7.37 12.54
N ARG A 129 -15.79 -6.28 12.74
CA ARG A 129 -16.17 -5.32 11.68
C ARG A 129 -15.21 -4.14 11.67
N GLU A 130 -14.60 -3.85 10.53
CA GLU A 130 -13.80 -2.64 10.33
C GLU A 130 -14.59 -1.60 9.55
N ARG A 131 -14.60 -0.38 10.10
CA ARG A 131 -15.15 0.77 9.39
C ARG A 131 -14.16 1.21 8.31
N ARG A 132 -14.66 1.32 7.08
CA ARG A 132 -13.88 1.76 5.92
C ARG A 132 -14.50 2.97 5.27
N ILE A 133 -13.63 3.87 4.82
CA ILE A 133 -14.04 4.99 3.98
C ILE A 133 -13.99 4.56 2.52
N ASN A 134 -14.99 4.97 1.76
CA ASN A 134 -15.09 4.81 0.32
C ASN A 134 -15.10 6.20 -0.30
N LEU A 135 -14.12 6.45 -1.15
CA LEU A 135 -13.92 7.71 -1.84
C LEU A 135 -14.22 7.50 -3.32
N ILE A 136 -15.30 8.10 -3.79
CA ILE A 136 -15.59 8.13 -5.23
C ILE A 136 -14.87 9.34 -5.81
N VAL A 137 -13.96 9.08 -6.74
CA VAL A 137 -13.27 10.12 -7.51
C VAL A 137 -13.63 10.00 -8.98
N GLY A 138 -13.75 11.13 -9.65
CA GLY A 138 -13.97 11.15 -11.08
C GLY A 138 -13.54 12.45 -11.74
N ASP A 139 -13.64 12.49 -13.06
CA ASP A 139 -13.33 13.67 -13.84
C ASP A 139 -14.42 13.99 -14.87
N GLN A 140 -14.21 15.09 -15.60
CA GLN A 140 -15.18 15.62 -16.57
C GLN A 140 -15.37 14.72 -17.79
N THR A 141 -14.53 13.69 -17.98
CA THR A 141 -14.66 12.75 -19.10
C THR A 141 -15.64 11.61 -18.79
N GLY A 142 -16.19 11.56 -17.57
CA GLY A 142 -17.08 10.50 -17.10
C GLY A 142 -16.33 9.30 -16.51
N PHE A 143 -15.00 9.36 -16.43
CA PHE A 143 -14.23 8.35 -15.72
C PHE A 143 -14.42 8.47 -14.21
N GLN A 144 -14.80 7.37 -13.56
CA GLN A 144 -15.07 7.29 -12.13
C GLN A 144 -14.47 6.01 -11.54
N MET A 145 -13.94 6.11 -10.32
CA MET A 145 -13.49 4.95 -9.55
C MET A 145 -13.79 5.13 -8.05
N THR A 146 -13.86 4.00 -7.35
CA THR A 146 -14.01 3.97 -5.90
C THR A 146 -12.71 3.51 -5.26
N ILE A 147 -12.23 4.29 -4.30
CA ILE A 147 -11.01 4.01 -3.54
C ILE A 147 -11.40 3.79 -2.08
N GLN A 148 -11.02 2.63 -1.57
CA GLN A 148 -11.35 2.22 -0.21
C GLN A 148 -10.10 2.26 0.68
N ALA A 149 -10.29 2.69 1.93
CA ALA A 149 -9.24 2.67 2.95
C ALA A 149 -9.83 2.40 4.35
N PRO A 150 -9.05 1.87 5.30
CA PRO A 150 -9.40 1.86 6.72
C PRO A 150 -9.76 3.27 7.20
N LEU A 151 -10.84 3.43 7.96
CA LEU A 151 -11.28 4.74 8.42
C LEU A 151 -10.30 5.33 9.45
N GLN A 152 -9.73 6.49 9.15
CA GLN A 152 -8.84 7.23 10.04
C GLN A 152 -9.45 8.58 10.41
N ARG A 153 -9.07 9.15 11.56
CA ARG A 153 -9.56 10.46 12.02
C ARG A 153 -9.33 11.58 11.00
N LEU A 154 -8.20 11.55 10.30
CA LEU A 154 -7.85 12.55 9.28
C LEU A 154 -8.83 12.57 8.09
N HIS A 155 -9.54 11.47 7.84
CA HIS A 155 -10.50 11.38 6.74
C HIS A 155 -11.75 12.25 6.95
N GLN A 156 -12.00 12.76 8.15
CA GLN A 156 -13.09 13.71 8.42
C GLN A 156 -12.93 15.05 7.65
N MET A 157 -11.72 15.34 7.18
CA MET A 157 -11.42 16.56 6.41
C MET A 157 -11.75 16.44 4.92
N ILE A 158 -12.11 15.24 4.46
CA ILE A 158 -12.41 14.97 3.05
C ILE A 158 -13.79 15.52 2.73
N LYS A 159 -13.88 16.30 1.65
CA LYS A 159 -15.11 16.92 1.17
C LYS A 159 -15.24 16.74 -0.33
N THR A 160 -16.48 16.69 -0.80
CA THR A 160 -16.78 16.70 -2.24
C THR A 160 -16.23 17.96 -2.91
N GLY A 161 -15.86 17.85 -4.18
CA GLY A 161 -15.21 18.91 -4.96
C GLY A 161 -13.71 19.10 -4.71
N GLN A 162 -13.12 18.42 -3.71
CA GLN A 162 -11.67 18.46 -3.51
C GLN A 162 -10.93 17.82 -4.69
N VAL A 163 -9.77 18.38 -5.03
CA VAL A 163 -8.89 17.80 -6.05
C VAL A 163 -8.35 16.47 -5.55
N ALA A 164 -8.46 15.44 -6.40
CA ALA A 164 -7.92 14.12 -6.16
C ALA A 164 -6.91 13.76 -7.25
N GLU A 165 -5.76 13.25 -6.84
CA GLU A 165 -4.65 12.88 -7.71
C GLU A 165 -4.21 11.45 -7.43
N LEU A 166 -3.92 10.68 -8.47
CA LEU A 166 -3.46 9.31 -8.34
C LEU A 166 -2.69 8.87 -9.57
N LEU A 167 -1.99 7.74 -9.46
CA LEU A 167 -1.34 7.08 -10.57
C LEU A 167 -2.25 5.97 -11.10
N VAL A 168 -2.58 6.05 -12.39
CA VAL A 168 -3.23 4.96 -13.12
C VAL A 168 -2.21 4.14 -13.88
N MET A 169 -2.47 2.85 -14.06
CA MET A 169 -1.59 1.90 -14.70
C MET A 169 -2.36 1.04 -15.70
N SER A 170 -1.72 0.73 -16.82
CA SER A 170 -2.31 -0.04 -17.91
C SER A 170 -1.27 -0.86 -18.66
N ASN A 171 -1.72 -1.93 -19.29
CA ASN A 171 -0.99 -2.66 -20.33
C ASN A 171 -1.23 -2.07 -21.73
N ARG A 172 -2.14 -1.11 -21.89
CA ARG A 172 -2.42 -0.42 -23.16
C ARG A 172 -1.72 0.95 -23.21
N PRO A 173 -1.08 1.30 -24.35
CA PRO A 173 -0.30 2.54 -24.49
C PRO A 173 -1.15 3.81 -24.41
N ASP A 174 -2.41 3.73 -24.84
CA ASP A 174 -3.36 4.84 -24.87
C ASP A 174 -4.06 5.08 -23.53
N LEU A 175 -3.80 4.22 -22.52
CA LEU A 175 -4.50 4.23 -21.23
C LEU A 175 -6.04 4.13 -21.37
N SER A 176 -6.54 3.57 -22.48
CA SER A 176 -7.98 3.37 -22.73
C SER A 176 -8.65 2.45 -21.71
N THR A 177 -7.86 1.62 -21.03
CA THR A 177 -8.31 0.74 -19.96
C THR A 177 -7.35 0.83 -18.80
N ILE A 178 -7.88 1.16 -17.63
CA ILE A 178 -7.10 1.26 -16.41
C ILE A 178 -7.15 -0.08 -15.69
N ASP A 179 -6.02 -0.78 -15.67
CA ASP A 179 -5.88 -2.10 -15.03
C ASP A 179 -5.68 -1.98 -13.52
N LYS A 180 -5.01 -0.91 -13.08
CA LYS A 180 -4.68 -0.68 -11.66
C LYS A 180 -4.54 0.80 -11.34
N VAL A 181 -4.81 1.13 -10.08
CA VAL A 181 -4.70 2.48 -9.53
C VAL A 181 -3.94 2.45 -8.21
N SER A 182 -3.22 3.54 -7.91
CA SER A 182 -2.52 3.74 -6.63
C SER A 182 -3.46 4.19 -5.51
N ASP A 183 -2.90 4.52 -4.34
CA ASP A 183 -3.58 5.38 -3.36
C ASP A 183 -3.81 6.79 -3.93
N VAL A 184 -4.87 7.43 -3.46
CA VAL A 184 -5.28 8.79 -3.82
C VAL A 184 -4.58 9.78 -2.92
N TYR A 185 -4.02 10.82 -3.53
CA TYR A 185 -3.53 12.01 -2.87
C TYR A 185 -4.55 13.14 -2.97
N LEU A 186 -4.84 13.79 -1.84
CA LEU A 186 -5.64 15.01 -1.76
C LEU A 186 -4.70 16.17 -1.41
N PRO A 187 -4.24 16.96 -2.41
CA PRO A 187 -3.21 17.97 -2.20
C PRO A 187 -3.59 19.06 -1.21
N GLY A 188 -4.89 19.40 -1.15
CA GLY A 188 -5.40 20.48 -0.29
C GLY A 188 -5.24 20.20 1.21
N GLN A 189 -5.16 18.93 1.62
CA GLN A 189 -5.01 18.52 3.02
C GLN A 189 -3.70 17.73 3.25
N ASN A 190 -2.88 17.54 2.21
CA ASN A 190 -1.73 16.65 2.21
C ASN A 190 -2.09 15.23 2.73
N LEU A 191 -3.24 14.72 2.29
CA LEU A 191 -3.84 13.49 2.79
C LEU A 191 -3.76 12.37 1.74
N TRP A 192 -3.50 11.15 2.20
CA TRP A 192 -3.43 9.96 1.37
C TRP A 192 -4.52 8.98 1.74
N VAL A 193 -5.25 8.47 0.75
CA VAL A 193 -6.37 7.56 0.93
C VAL A 193 -6.18 6.33 0.05
N GLY A 194 -6.05 5.16 0.66
CA GLY A 194 -6.03 3.89 -0.05
C GLY A 194 -5.69 2.72 0.86
N LYS A 195 -5.96 1.51 0.37
CA LYS A 195 -5.71 0.26 1.09
C LYS A 195 -4.22 -0.02 1.33
N TYR A 196 -3.34 0.49 0.45
CA TYR A 196 -1.89 0.27 0.54
C TYR A 196 -1.14 1.47 -0.06
N PRO A 197 -0.05 1.95 0.58
CA PRO A 197 0.75 3.07 0.10
C PRO A 197 1.65 2.64 -1.06
N TRP A 198 1.14 2.66 -2.28
CA TRP A 198 1.90 2.19 -3.45
C TRP A 198 3.03 3.13 -3.85
N LEU A 199 2.82 4.43 -3.62
CA LEU A 199 3.66 5.48 -4.17
C LEU A 199 4.81 5.84 -3.23
N GLN A 200 5.94 6.21 -3.82
CA GLN A 200 6.96 7.01 -3.16
C GLN A 200 6.42 8.43 -3.01
N ARG A 201 5.76 8.68 -1.88
CA ARG A 201 4.94 9.87 -1.62
C ARG A 201 5.69 11.17 -1.84
N ASP A 202 6.96 11.26 -1.44
CA ASP A 202 7.77 12.47 -1.61
C ASP A 202 7.94 12.85 -3.09
N VAL A 203 8.25 11.86 -3.94
CA VAL A 203 8.40 12.04 -5.39
C VAL A 203 7.05 12.36 -6.04
N PHE A 204 5.98 11.69 -5.62
CA PHE A 204 4.64 11.97 -6.16
C PHE A 204 4.17 13.39 -5.84
N VAL A 205 4.41 13.87 -4.62
CA VAL A 205 4.06 15.24 -4.21
C VAL A 205 4.85 16.26 -5.02
N GLU A 206 6.11 15.99 -5.35
CA GLU A 206 6.90 16.84 -6.25
C GLU A 206 6.28 16.92 -7.65
N VAL A 207 5.95 15.76 -8.24
CA VAL A 207 5.27 15.68 -9.56
C VAL A 207 3.93 16.41 -9.54
N SER A 208 3.14 16.25 -8.48
CA SER A 208 1.88 16.96 -8.26
C SER A 208 2.08 18.48 -8.29
N ARG A 209 3.07 19.01 -7.56
CA ARG A 209 3.38 20.44 -7.53
C ARG A 209 3.81 20.97 -8.89
N GLU A 210 4.65 20.22 -9.62
CA GLU A 210 5.07 20.60 -10.97
C GLU A 210 3.86 20.69 -11.91
N LEU A 211 3.04 19.64 -11.97
CA LEU A 211 1.88 19.56 -12.85
C LEU A 211 0.78 20.57 -12.46
N GLY A 212 0.64 20.90 -11.17
CA GLY A 212 -0.27 21.91 -10.65
C GLY A 212 0.15 23.35 -10.95
N LYS A 213 1.45 23.66 -10.90
CA LYS A 213 1.99 24.98 -11.32
C LYS A 213 1.69 25.27 -12.79
N TYR A 214 1.82 24.26 -13.65
CA TYR A 214 1.47 24.39 -15.07
C TYR A 214 -0.01 24.73 -15.28
N SER A 215 -0.91 24.18 -14.46
CA SER A 215 -2.35 24.47 -14.53
C SER A 215 -2.65 25.93 -14.21
N ARG A 216 -2.07 26.49 -13.13
CA ARG A 216 -2.30 27.90 -12.73
C ARG A 216 -1.75 28.92 -13.75
N SER A 217 -0.61 28.64 -14.40
CA SER A 217 -0.06 29.57 -15.39
C SER A 217 -0.91 29.70 -16.66
N ARG A 218 -1.68 28.65 -17.01
CA ARG A 218 -2.53 28.63 -18.21
C ARG A 218 -3.83 29.42 -18.00
N TYR A 219 -4.33 29.50 -16.77
CA TYR A 219 -5.51 30.30 -16.43
C TYR A 219 -5.21 31.79 -16.23
N SER A 220 -3.96 32.17 -15.97
CA SER A 220 -3.56 33.59 -15.83
C SER A 220 -3.33 34.31 -17.16
N ARG A 221 -3.55 33.64 -18.31
CA ARG A 221 -3.38 34.21 -19.66
C ARG A 221 -4.70 34.45 -20.41
N TYR A 222 -5.83 34.36 -19.73
CA TYR A 222 -7.15 34.67 -20.27
C TYR A 222 -7.85 35.69 -19.39
#